data_AF-A0A4P8YSL6-F1
#
_entry.id   AF-A0A4P8YSL6-F1
#
_cell.length_a   1.000
_cell.length_b   1.000
_cell.length_c   1.000
_cell.angle_alpha   90.00
_cell.angle_beta   90.00
_cell.angle_gamma   90.00
#
_symmetry.space_group_name_H-M   'P 1'
#
loop_
_entity.id
_entity.type
_entity.pdbx_description
1 polymer ?
#
loop_
_entity_poly.entity_id
_entity_poly.type
_entity_poly.pdbx_seq_one_letter_code
_entity_poly.pdbx_strand_id
1 'polypeptide(L)'
;MNEYQFVLPYPPSVNNYWRRKGPQYFISKKGQEYRKIVQQIIFDQDLDIYTNSRLRIKIIANAPDNRRRDIDNILKSLLDSLVHAGFAEDDEQFDDIRVIRGEKVPGGRVGIKITELEAA
;
A
#
# COMPACT_ATOMS: atom_id res chain seq x y z
N MET A 1 -5.25 12.66 -17.12
CA MET A 1 -4.92 12.07 -15.81
C MET A 1 -4.45 10.65 -16.06
N ASN A 2 -3.24 10.32 -15.63
CA ASN A 2 -2.75 8.95 -15.73
C ASN A 2 -3.48 8.07 -14.70
N GLU A 3 -3.72 6.83 -15.09
CA GLU A 3 -4.34 5.83 -14.23
C GLU A 3 -3.48 4.57 -14.21
N TYR A 4 -3.23 4.07 -13.00
CA TYR A 4 -2.40 2.92 -12.75
C TYR A 4 -3.24 1.87 -12.03
N GLN A 5 -3.20 0.62 -12.50
CA GLN A 5 -3.94 -0.47 -11.88
C GLN A 5 -3.06 -1.71 -11.74
N PHE A 6 -2.93 -2.19 -10.51
CA PHE A 6 -2.10 -3.35 -10.20
C PHE A 6 -2.60 -4.06 -8.94
N VAL A 7 -2.01 -5.21 -8.62
CA VAL A 7 -2.36 -6.02 -7.46
C VAL A 7 -1.13 -6.19 -6.58
N LEU A 8 -1.30 -6.00 -5.28
CA LEU A 8 -0.27 -6.29 -4.28
C LEU A 8 -0.72 -7.44 -3.36
N PRO A 9 0.22 -8.15 -2.71
CA PRO A 9 -0.13 -9.08 -1.63
C PRO A 9 -0.86 -8.37 -0.50
N TYR A 10 -1.61 -9.11 0.31
CA TYR A 10 -2.26 -8.52 1.48
C TYR A 10 -1.19 -8.06 2.51
N PRO A 11 -1.19 -6.80 2.96
CA PRO A 11 -0.16 -6.32 3.85
C PRO A 11 -0.22 -6.96 5.23
N PRO A 12 0.91 -7.08 5.94
CA PRO A 12 0.88 -7.39 7.35
C PRO A 12 0.12 -6.28 8.10
N SER A 13 -0.47 -6.60 9.26
CA SER A 13 -1.10 -5.56 10.08
C SER A 13 -0.08 -4.50 10.51
N VAL A 14 -0.55 -3.27 10.79
CA VAL A 14 0.28 -2.16 11.29
C VAL A 14 1.21 -2.61 12.41
N ASN A 15 0.68 -3.35 13.39
CA ASN A 15 1.46 -3.87 14.51
C ASN A 15 2.54 -4.85 14.06
N ASN A 16 2.30 -5.68 13.05
CA ASN A 16 3.30 -6.59 12.50
C ASN A 16 4.29 -5.91 11.56
N TYR A 17 3.93 -4.76 11.01
CA TYR A 17 4.79 -3.96 10.15
C TYR A 17 5.75 -3.10 10.97
N TRP A 18 5.23 -2.33 11.93
CA TRP A 18 5.99 -1.42 12.78
C TRP A 18 6.25 -2.06 14.15
N ARG A 19 7.49 -1.98 14.62
CA ARG A 19 7.90 -2.37 15.98
C ARG A 19 8.48 -1.16 16.69
N ARG A 20 8.57 -1.27 18.02
CA ARG A 20 9.12 -0.22 18.86
C ARG A 20 10.27 -0.76 19.71
N LYS A 21 11.38 -0.04 19.78
CA LYS A 21 12.48 -0.28 20.71
C LYS A 21 12.71 1.01 21.51
N GLY A 22 12.29 1.03 22.77
CA GLY A 22 12.28 2.26 23.57
C GLY A 22 11.38 3.33 22.93
N PRO A 23 11.89 4.54 22.65
CA PRO A 23 11.12 5.60 21.99
C PRO A 23 11.07 5.47 20.45
N GLN A 24 11.92 4.62 19.85
CA GLN A 24 12.08 4.56 18.40
C GLN A 24 11.17 3.51 17.76
N TYR A 25 10.48 3.90 16.69
CA TYR A 25 9.78 2.98 15.81
C TYR A 25 10.70 2.52 14.66
N PHE A 26 10.57 1.25 14.27
CA PHE A 26 11.31 0.67 13.16
C PHE A 26 10.47 -0.38 12.43
N ILE A 27 10.83 -0.68 11.20
CA ILE A 27 10.12 -1.67 10.38
C ILE A 27 10.60 -3.06 10.74
N SER A 28 9.64 -3.93 11.04
CA SER A 28 9.90 -5.33 11.37
C SER A 28 10.47 -6.09 10.16
N LYS A 29 11.04 -7.28 10.39
CA LYS A 29 11.46 -8.17 9.31
C LYS A 29 10.33 -8.47 8.32
N LYS A 30 9.10 -8.69 8.80
CA LYS A 30 7.92 -8.90 7.94
C LYS A 30 7.54 -7.67 7.13
N GLY A 31 7.70 -6.47 7.72
CA GLY A 31 7.48 -5.21 6.99
C GLY A 31 8.52 -5.00 5.90
N GLN A 32 9.79 -5.33 6.17
CA GLN A 32 10.87 -5.26 5.17
C GLN A 32 10.67 -6.27 4.04
N GLU A 33 10.25 -7.50 4.35
CA GLU A 33 9.89 -8.52 3.34
C GLU A 33 8.74 -8.03 2.46
N TYR A 34 7.69 -7.46 3.07
CA TYR A 34 6.57 -6.89 2.34
C TYR A 34 7.01 -5.73 1.42
N ARG A 35 7.82 -4.80 1.92
CA ARG A 35 8.39 -3.70 1.10
C ARG A 35 9.15 -4.20 -0.12
N LYS A 36 9.99 -5.22 0.05
CA LYS A 36 10.75 -5.80 -1.07
C LYS A 36 9.83 -6.40 -2.13
N ILE A 37 8.76 -7.08 -1.71
CA ILE A 37 7.79 -7.65 -2.66
C ILE A 37 7.06 -6.52 -3.41
N VAL A 38 6.62 -5.48 -2.70
CA VAL A 38 5.97 -4.33 -3.34
C VAL A 38 6.93 -3.62 -4.31
N GLN A 39 8.17 -3.38 -3.90
CA GLN A 39 9.20 -2.76 -4.74
C GLN A 39 9.42 -3.57 -6.03
N GLN A 40 9.54 -4.89 -5.93
CA GLN A 40 9.69 -5.74 -7.11
C GLN A 40 8.49 -5.61 -8.06
N ILE A 41 7.26 -5.65 -7.53
CA ILE A 41 6.03 -5.54 -8.33
C ILE A 41 5.92 -4.17 -9.02
N ILE A 42 6.34 -3.10 -8.34
CA ILE A 42 6.34 -1.75 -8.90
C ILE A 42 7.39 -1.62 -10.00
N PHE A 43 8.61 -2.11 -9.75
CA PHE A 43 9.69 -2.12 -10.73
C PHE A 43 9.35 -2.97 -11.98
N ASP A 44 8.79 -4.17 -11.80
CA ASP A 44 8.42 -5.07 -12.91
C ASP A 44 7.32 -4.49 -13.83
N GLN A 45 6.62 -3.45 -13.37
CA GLN A 45 5.57 -2.76 -14.13
C GLN A 45 6.00 -1.36 -14.62
N ASP A 46 7.28 -1.00 -14.46
CA ASP A 46 7.82 0.34 -14.78
C ASP A 46 7.04 1.47 -14.06
N LEU A 47 6.64 1.21 -12.80
CA LEU A 47 5.84 2.10 -11.97
C LEU A 47 6.66 2.83 -10.89
N ASP A 48 7.97 2.67 -10.85
CA ASP A 48 8.91 3.44 -10.01
C ASP A 48 9.15 4.86 -10.57
N ILE A 49 8.04 5.53 -10.87
CA ILE A 49 7.98 6.79 -11.62
C ILE A 49 8.27 8.03 -10.77
N TYR A 50 8.30 7.91 -9.44
CA TYR A 50 8.43 9.01 -8.49
C TYR A 50 7.52 10.19 -8.87
N THR A 51 6.21 9.94 -8.99
CA THR A 51 5.29 11.00 -9.41
C THR A 51 5.18 12.08 -8.34
N ASN A 52 5.10 13.35 -8.77
CA ASN A 52 4.93 14.53 -7.90
C ASN A 52 3.48 15.04 -7.89
N SER A 53 2.59 14.34 -8.59
CA SER A 53 1.17 14.66 -8.65
C SER A 53 0.46 14.36 -7.33
N ARG A 54 -0.67 15.05 -7.09
CA ARG A 54 -1.61 14.64 -6.04
C ARG A 54 -2.35 13.38 -6.51
N LEU A 55 -2.65 12.47 -5.60
CA LEU A 55 -3.08 11.11 -5.93
C LEU A 55 -4.42 10.77 -5.27
N ARG A 56 -5.29 10.13 -6.05
CA ARG A 56 -6.42 9.34 -5.54
C ARG A 56 -6.05 7.86 -5.60
N ILE A 57 -6.25 7.14 -4.51
CA ILE A 57 -6.05 5.70 -4.45
C ILE A 57 -7.35 4.99 -4.03
N LYS A 58 -7.76 4.00 -4.82
CA LYS A 58 -8.84 3.06 -4.51
C LYS A 58 -8.27 1.67 -4.25
N ILE A 59 -8.65 1.09 -3.13
CA ILE A 59 -8.13 -0.17 -2.61
C ILE A 59 -9.30 -1.15 -2.42
N ILE A 60 -9.23 -2.30 -3.08
CA ILE A 60 -10.12 -3.44 -2.83
C ILE A 60 -9.37 -4.45 -1.97
N ALA A 61 -9.72 -4.54 -0.70
CA ALA A 61 -9.06 -5.40 0.28
C ALA A 61 -9.69 -6.80 0.29
N ASN A 62 -9.08 -7.76 -0.41
CA ASN A 62 -9.52 -9.15 -0.42
C ASN A 62 -8.80 -9.92 0.70
N ALA A 63 -9.47 -10.11 1.83
CA ALA A 63 -8.85 -10.65 3.05
C ALA A 63 -8.41 -12.12 2.90
N PRO A 64 -7.30 -12.52 3.55
CA PRO A 64 -6.76 -13.88 3.45
C PRO A 64 -7.58 -14.94 4.19
N ASP A 65 -8.38 -14.54 5.18
CA ASP A 65 -9.13 -15.44 6.05
C ASP A 65 -10.34 -14.73 6.70
N ASN A 66 -11.11 -15.45 7.51
CA ASN A 66 -12.31 -14.96 8.19
C ASN A 66 -12.06 -14.11 9.45
N ARG A 67 -10.81 -13.85 9.83
CA ARG A 67 -10.55 -13.04 11.05
C ARG A 67 -11.05 -11.62 10.85
N ARG A 68 -11.70 -11.10 11.90
CA ARG A 68 -12.09 -9.69 11.97
C ARG A 68 -10.82 -8.82 11.91
N ARG A 69 -10.80 -7.87 10.98
CA ARG A 69 -9.73 -6.88 10.79
C ARG A 69 -10.36 -5.52 10.55
N ASP A 70 -9.80 -4.52 11.19
CA ASP A 70 -10.11 -3.14 10.84
C ASP A 70 -9.59 -2.87 9.43
N ILE A 71 -10.38 -2.19 8.61
CA ILE A 71 -10.12 -2.06 7.17
C ILE A 71 -8.96 -1.10 6.89
N ASP A 72 -8.77 -0.14 7.77
CA ASP A 72 -7.73 0.89 7.79
C ASP A 72 -6.36 0.34 8.18
N ASN A 73 -6.28 -0.80 8.86
CA ASN A 73 -5.01 -1.42 9.28
C ASN A 73 -4.06 -1.75 8.11
N ILE A 74 -4.55 -1.77 6.87
CA ILE A 74 -3.71 -2.02 5.68
C ILE A 74 -3.05 -0.74 5.16
N LEU A 75 -3.63 0.44 5.44
CA LEU A 75 -3.27 1.69 4.79
C LEU A 75 -1.83 2.09 5.06
N LYS A 76 -1.45 2.18 6.34
CA LYS A 76 -0.13 2.68 6.73
C LYS A 76 1.01 1.83 6.13
N SER A 77 0.85 0.51 6.10
CA SER A 77 1.84 -0.39 5.52
C SER A 77 1.86 -0.34 3.99
N LEU A 78 0.69 -0.16 3.37
CA LEU A 78 0.57 -0.09 1.91
C LEU A 78 1.18 1.19 1.34
N LEU A 79 0.78 2.36 1.87
CA LEU A 79 1.26 3.66 1.38
C LEU A 79 2.77 3.81 1.57
N ASP A 80 3.26 3.48 2.77
CA ASP A 80 4.69 3.45 3.08
C ASP A 80 5.48 2.54 2.13
N SER A 81 4.91 1.40 1.73
CA SER A 81 5.56 0.51 0.77
C SER A 81 5.53 1.04 -0.67
N LEU A 82 4.46 1.75 -1.08
CA LEU A 82 4.37 2.39 -2.40
C LEU A 82 5.38 3.54 -2.54
N VAL A 83 5.51 4.37 -1.51
CA VAL A 83 6.53 5.43 -1.46
C VAL A 83 7.93 4.83 -1.46
N HIS A 84 8.18 3.82 -0.62
CA HIS A 84 9.47 3.14 -0.60
C HIS A 84 9.83 2.45 -1.93
N ALA A 85 8.82 1.97 -2.66
CA ALA A 85 8.98 1.35 -3.97
C ALA A 85 9.22 2.37 -5.10
N GLY A 86 9.15 3.67 -4.82
CA GLY A 86 9.38 4.72 -5.81
C GLY A 86 8.16 5.08 -6.66
N PHE A 87 6.95 4.66 -6.27
CA PHE A 87 5.75 5.07 -7.00
C PHE A 87 5.47 6.58 -6.82
N ALA A 88 5.55 7.06 -5.58
CA ALA A 88 5.32 8.45 -5.17
C ALA A 88 6.50 8.93 -4.31
N GLU A 89 6.75 10.24 -4.29
CA GLU A 89 7.79 10.84 -3.45
C GLU A 89 7.43 10.84 -1.96
N ASP A 90 6.17 11.09 -1.63
CA ASP A 90 5.68 11.25 -0.25
C ASP A 90 4.26 10.66 -0.08
N ASP A 91 3.96 10.10 1.10
CA ASP A 91 2.62 9.58 1.39
C ASP A 91 1.58 10.70 1.58
N GLU A 92 2.02 11.93 1.85
CA GLU A 92 1.16 13.13 1.84
C GLU A 92 0.47 13.34 0.49
N GLN A 93 1.01 12.83 -0.63
CA GLN A 93 0.43 12.99 -1.96
C GLN A 93 -0.94 12.32 -2.13
N PHE A 94 -1.28 11.34 -1.30
CA PHE A 94 -2.55 10.62 -1.38
C PHE A 94 -3.71 11.38 -0.71
N ASP A 95 -4.29 12.34 -1.43
CA ASP A 95 -5.41 13.18 -0.97
C ASP A 95 -6.74 12.43 -0.80
N ASP A 96 -7.01 11.47 -1.68
CA ASP A 96 -8.28 10.73 -1.70
C ASP A 96 -8.00 9.24 -1.60
N ILE A 97 -8.28 8.69 -0.42
CA ILE A 97 -8.04 7.27 -0.11
C ILE A 97 -9.39 6.59 0.11
N ARG A 98 -9.71 5.64 -0.78
CA ARG A 98 -10.92 4.82 -0.65
C ARG A 98 -10.57 3.36 -0.45
N VAL A 99 -10.94 2.81 0.70
CA VAL A 99 -10.77 1.37 1.00
C VAL A 99 -12.12 0.67 1.03
N ILE A 100 -12.23 -0.44 0.31
CA ILE A 100 -13.45 -1.23 0.18
C ILE A 100 -13.12 -2.68 0.55
N ARG A 101 -13.97 -3.31 1.36
CA ARG A 101 -13.85 -4.74 1.65
C ARG A 101 -14.24 -5.52 0.40
N GLY A 102 -13.33 -6.37 -0.08
CA GLY A 102 -13.56 -7.27 -1.20
C GLY A 102 -13.97 -8.67 -0.72
N GLU A 103 -13.82 -9.63 -1.62
CA GLU A 103 -14.07 -11.05 -1.35
C GLU A 103 -12.91 -11.66 -0.56
N LYS A 104 -13.16 -12.83 0.04
CA LYS A 104 -12.12 -13.56 0.76
C LYS A 104 -11.37 -14.43 -0.23
N VAL A 105 -10.06 -14.27 -0.31
CA VAL A 105 -9.21 -15.00 -1.25
C VAL A 105 -8.08 -15.65 -0.45
N PRO A 106 -7.84 -16.97 -0.59
CA PRO A 106 -6.71 -17.63 0.07
C PRO A 106 -5.39 -16.90 -0.21
N GLY A 107 -4.59 -16.65 0.84
CA GLY A 107 -3.36 -15.85 0.76
C GLY A 107 -3.59 -14.33 0.80
N GLY A 108 -4.77 -13.87 0.43
CA GLY A 108 -5.19 -12.46 0.45
C GLY A 108 -4.48 -11.61 -0.58
N ARG A 109 -5.15 -10.54 -1.03
CA ARG A 109 -4.58 -9.55 -1.95
C ARG A 109 -5.27 -8.21 -1.83
N VAL A 110 -4.62 -7.16 -2.32
CA VAL A 110 -5.23 -5.84 -2.47
C VAL A 110 -5.20 -5.43 -3.93
N GLY A 111 -6.36 -5.15 -4.49
CA GLY A 111 -6.46 -4.53 -5.81
C GLY A 111 -6.31 -3.02 -5.68
N ILE A 112 -5.35 -2.44 -6.39
CA ILE A 112 -5.01 -1.03 -6.32
C ILE A 112 -5.36 -0.36 -7.63
N LYS A 113 -6.01 0.79 -7.54
CA LYS A 113 -6.20 1.73 -8.65
C LYS A 113 -5.79 3.11 -8.17
N ILE A 114 -4.77 3.69 -8.79
CA ILE A 114 -4.28 5.03 -8.49
C ILE A 114 -4.55 5.94 -9.69
N THR A 115 -5.02 7.15 -9.43
CA THR A 115 -5.27 8.17 -10.44
C THR A 115 -4.59 9.46 -10.03
N GLU A 116 -3.81 10.05 -10.93
CA GLU A 116 -3.27 11.40 -10.73
C GLU A 116 -4.40 12.43 -10.78
N LEU A 117 -4.43 13.32 -9.80
CA LEU A 117 -5.34 14.44 -9.72
C LEU A 117 -4.74 15.64 -10.48
N GLU A 118 -5.60 16.45 -11.09
CA GLU A 118 -5.15 17.73 -11.65
C GLU A 118 -4.65 18.64 -10.51
N ALA A 119 -3.61 19.43 -10.80
CA ALA A 119 -3.26 20.54 -9.93
C ALA A 119 -4.46 21.48 -9.85
N ALA A 120 -4.89 21.79 -8.63
CA ALA A 120 -5.95 22.76 -8.38
C ALA A 120 -5.54 24.16 -8.85
#